data_AF-A0A7S0RZR1-F1
#
_entry.id   AF-A0A7S0RZR1-F1
#
_cell.length_a   1.000
_cell.length_b   1.000
_cell.length_c   1.000
_cell.angle_alpha   90.00
_cell.angle_beta   90.00
_cell.angle_gamma   90.00
#
_symmetry.space_group_name_H-M   'P 1'
#
loop_
_entity.id
_entity.type
_entity.pdbx_description
1 polymer ?
#
loop_
_entity_poly.entity_id
_entity_poly.type
_entity_poly.pdbx_seq_one_letter_code
_entity_poly.pdbx_strand_id
1 'polypeptide(L)'
;MAPSVLTDEQALYKLVGSYAEAFLFVGFSEKAMFDSIADAVKQLDPFLQASQKRCNGKPFLAIYGGDPADKDTIGRVMKEVKGKYSCHVMAMQAAGKHEDWVDHVFICGEQYETVKKVKDGQEVEVKEILYGGTRNGKPVGGARFYMGEQFYGRPKEGVKGLITMSFFMGGGAIAAEEMAYCDAYGAPWTYVPCKAKNFAAYNSFFGPVHEWVVKRVAEGAGSIAAAGNIPHA
;
A
#
# COMPACT_ATOMS: atom_id res chain seq x y z
N MET A 1 17.82 9.99 13.10
CA MET A 1 18.83 8.96 12.76
C MET A 1 18.67 8.67 11.27
N ALA A 2 19.75 8.38 10.55
CA ALA A 2 19.64 7.98 9.15
C ALA A 2 18.88 6.64 9.05
N PRO A 3 18.07 6.42 8.01
CA PRO A 3 17.37 5.15 7.81
C PRO A 3 18.35 4.01 7.53
N SER A 4 17.99 2.80 7.96
CA SER A 4 18.72 1.61 7.50
C SER A 4 18.33 1.28 6.07
N VAL A 5 19.30 1.17 5.17
CA VAL A 5 19.05 0.84 3.76
C VAL A 5 19.32 -0.65 3.53
N LEU A 6 18.34 -1.34 2.95
CA LEU A 6 18.38 -2.74 2.58
C LEU A 6 18.29 -2.88 1.06
N THR A 7 19.12 -3.74 0.49
CA THR A 7 19.11 -4.10 -0.94
C THR A 7 19.03 -5.62 -1.15
N ASP A 8 18.93 -6.38 -0.05
CA ASP A 8 18.87 -7.84 -0.04
C ASP A 8 17.53 -8.32 0.50
N GLU A 9 16.92 -9.28 -0.20
CA GLU A 9 15.60 -9.81 0.14
C GLU A 9 15.61 -10.57 1.47
N GLN A 10 16.67 -11.33 1.77
CA GLN A 10 16.73 -12.09 3.02
C GLN A 10 16.84 -11.16 4.22
N ALA A 11 17.62 -10.09 4.10
CA ALA A 11 17.70 -9.02 5.10
C ALA A 11 16.34 -8.32 5.29
N LEU A 12 15.60 -8.07 4.20
CA LEU A 12 14.23 -7.56 4.26
C LEU A 12 13.32 -8.51 5.05
N TYR A 13 13.23 -9.78 4.65
CA TYR A 13 12.34 -10.76 5.31
C TYR A 13 12.69 -10.93 6.79
N LYS A 14 13.98 -10.99 7.12
CA LYS A 14 14.45 -11.06 8.51
C LYS A 14 14.06 -9.83 9.32
N LEU A 15 14.20 -8.64 8.74
CA LEU A 15 13.82 -7.40 9.42
C LEU A 15 12.30 -7.36 9.67
N VAL A 16 11.48 -7.61 8.64
CA VAL A 16 10.02 -7.59 8.80
C VAL A 16 9.56 -8.65 9.82
N GLY A 17 10.12 -9.87 9.78
CA GLY A 17 9.82 -10.94 10.73
C GLY A 17 10.29 -10.69 12.16
N SER A 18 11.06 -9.63 12.42
CA SER A 18 11.46 -9.24 13.78
C SER A 18 10.39 -8.43 14.52
N TYR A 19 9.37 -7.95 13.80
CA TYR A 19 8.25 -7.19 14.37
C TYR A 19 7.10 -8.13 14.73
N ALA A 20 6.42 -7.82 15.83
CA ALA A 20 5.25 -8.59 16.26
C ALA A 20 4.08 -8.44 15.27
N GLU A 21 3.93 -7.24 14.67
CA GLU A 21 2.97 -6.95 13.62
C GLU A 21 3.64 -6.11 12.54
N ALA A 22 3.34 -6.42 11.28
CA ALA A 22 3.76 -5.65 10.12
C ALA A 22 2.55 -5.38 9.22
N PHE A 23 2.39 -4.14 8.79
CA PHE A 23 1.25 -3.69 8.02
C PHE A 23 1.69 -3.08 6.70
N LEU A 24 0.99 -3.43 5.63
CA LEU A 24 1.14 -2.78 4.33
C LEU A 24 0.12 -1.65 4.22
N PHE A 25 0.55 -0.47 3.80
CA PHE A 25 -0.31 0.67 3.52
C PHE A 25 -0.23 1.03 2.04
N VAL A 26 -1.37 0.98 1.37
CA VAL A 26 -1.54 1.34 -0.04
C VAL A 26 -2.55 2.49 -0.11
N GLY A 27 -2.28 3.52 -0.90
CA GLY A 27 -3.15 4.70 -0.96
C GLY A 27 -2.90 5.58 -2.17
N PHE A 28 -3.34 6.84 -2.10
CA PHE A 28 -3.14 7.78 -3.19
C PHE A 28 -1.67 8.23 -3.31
N SER A 29 -1.22 8.34 -4.56
CA SER A 29 0.00 9.03 -4.96
C SER A 29 -0.31 10.43 -5.49
N GLU A 30 0.68 11.10 -6.07
CA GLU A 30 0.61 12.49 -6.53
C GLU A 30 -0.53 12.79 -7.52
N LYS A 31 -1.01 11.79 -8.28
CA LYS A 31 -2.06 11.99 -9.29
C LYS A 31 -3.39 12.43 -8.67
N ALA A 32 -3.76 11.87 -7.53
CA ALA A 32 -5.06 12.10 -6.90
C ALA A 32 -4.94 12.83 -5.56
N MET A 33 -3.94 12.47 -4.75
CA MET A 33 -3.70 12.94 -3.39
C MET A 33 -4.90 12.78 -2.43
N PHE A 34 -4.63 12.72 -1.14
CA PHE A 34 -5.66 12.74 -0.10
C PHE A 34 -6.27 14.14 0.01
N ASP A 35 -7.59 14.21 0.12
CA ASP A 35 -8.31 15.46 0.45
C ASP A 35 -7.98 15.94 1.87
N SER A 36 -7.82 15.00 2.80
CA SER A 36 -7.49 15.25 4.21
C SER A 36 -6.62 14.14 4.78
N ILE A 37 -5.35 14.46 5.05
CA ILE A 37 -4.41 13.54 5.73
C ILE A 37 -4.90 13.23 7.15
N ALA A 38 -5.42 14.23 7.87
CA ALA A 38 -5.92 14.06 9.23
C ALA A 38 -7.08 13.06 9.28
N ASP A 39 -8.00 13.12 8.30
CA ASP A 39 -9.11 12.17 8.24
C ASP A 39 -8.65 10.77 7.85
N ALA A 40 -7.68 10.63 6.95
CA ALA A 40 -7.08 9.33 6.64
C ALA A 40 -6.46 8.69 7.89
N VAL A 41 -5.67 9.44 8.66
CA VAL A 41 -5.06 8.96 9.93
C VAL A 41 -6.13 8.66 10.99
N LYS A 42 -7.19 9.48 11.07
CA LYS A 42 -8.31 9.26 11.99
C LYS A 42 -9.04 7.95 11.70
N GLN A 43 -9.25 7.61 10.44
CA GLN A 43 -9.90 6.35 10.08
C GLN A 43 -9.05 5.11 10.37
N LEU A 44 -7.72 5.25 10.38
CA LEU A 44 -6.80 4.21 10.81
C LEU A 44 -6.78 4.00 12.34
N ASP A 45 -7.17 5.00 13.13
CA ASP A 45 -6.97 5.03 14.59
C ASP A 45 -7.51 3.78 15.31
N PRO A 46 -8.73 3.28 15.05
CA PRO A 46 -9.23 2.07 15.73
C PRO A 46 -8.34 0.85 15.50
N PHE A 47 -7.79 0.69 14.28
CA PHE A 47 -6.95 -0.45 13.92
C PHE A 47 -5.56 -0.35 14.56
N LEU A 48 -4.96 0.85 14.51
CA LEU A 48 -3.61 1.08 15.03
C LEU A 48 -3.58 1.07 16.56
N GLN A 49 -4.61 1.61 17.23
CA GLN A 49 -4.76 1.50 18.69
C GLN A 49 -4.91 0.03 19.13
N ALA A 50 -5.68 -0.77 18.39
CA ALA A 50 -5.81 -2.19 18.65
C ALA A 50 -4.47 -2.93 18.46
N SER A 51 -3.69 -2.56 17.43
CA SER A 51 -2.34 -3.11 17.20
C SER A 51 -1.39 -2.77 18.34
N GLN A 52 -1.32 -1.51 18.78
CA GLN A 52 -0.43 -1.11 19.88
C GLN A 52 -0.69 -1.92 21.16
N LYS A 53 -1.96 -2.24 21.45
CA LYS A 53 -2.32 -3.12 22.57
C LYS A 53 -1.79 -4.54 22.37
N ARG A 54 -1.94 -5.12 21.18
CA ARG A 54 -1.44 -6.46 20.85
C ARG A 54 0.09 -6.54 20.83
N CYS A 55 0.77 -5.47 20.41
CA CYS A 55 2.23 -5.37 20.45
C CYS A 55 2.79 -5.12 21.88
N ASN A 56 1.93 -4.94 22.89
CA ASN A 56 2.31 -4.72 24.28
C ASN A 56 3.37 -3.61 24.45
N GLY A 57 3.14 -2.47 23.80
CA GLY A 57 4.03 -1.31 23.83
C GLY A 57 5.27 -1.39 22.93
N LYS A 58 5.57 -2.54 22.32
CA LYS A 58 6.61 -2.65 21.28
C LYS A 58 6.14 -2.00 19.98
N PRO A 59 7.05 -1.44 19.16
CA PRO A 59 6.67 -0.87 17.87
C PRO A 59 6.20 -1.96 16.90
N PHE A 60 5.18 -1.66 16.11
CA PHE A 60 4.86 -2.41 14.88
C PHE A 60 5.63 -1.84 13.68
N LEU A 61 5.65 -2.56 12.57
CA LEU A 61 6.22 -2.07 11.31
C LEU A 61 5.12 -1.61 10.35
N ALA A 62 5.29 -0.42 9.79
CA ALA A 62 4.40 0.15 8.79
C ALA A 62 5.14 0.28 7.44
N ILE A 63 4.67 -0.44 6.42
CA ILE A 63 5.33 -0.60 5.12
C ILE A 63 4.50 0.12 4.05
N TYR A 64 5.14 0.87 3.16
CA TYR A 64 4.47 1.52 2.03
C TYR A 64 5.37 1.64 0.80
N GLY A 65 4.82 2.00 -0.36
CA GLY A 65 5.52 2.07 -1.66
C GLY A 65 6.57 3.17 -1.81
N GLY A 66 6.77 4.02 -0.79
CA GLY A 66 7.85 5.01 -0.79
C GLY A 66 7.57 6.33 -1.52
N ASP A 67 6.29 6.66 -1.79
CA ASP A 67 5.89 8.01 -2.25
C ASP A 67 6.37 9.11 -1.28
N PRO A 68 6.66 10.33 -1.78
CA PRO A 68 7.23 11.40 -0.97
C PRO A 68 6.21 12.04 -0.02
N ALA A 69 6.67 12.48 1.15
CA ALA A 69 5.83 13.10 2.20
C ALA A 69 5.71 14.64 2.12
N ASP A 70 6.25 15.27 1.08
CA ASP A 70 6.16 16.72 0.82
C ASP A 70 4.81 17.14 0.21
N LYS A 71 4.00 16.17 -0.22
CA LYS A 71 2.65 16.33 -0.78
C LYS A 71 1.64 15.51 0.01
N ASP A 72 0.36 15.71 -0.25
CA ASP A 72 -0.75 14.98 0.39
C ASP A 72 -0.87 13.53 -0.18
N THR A 73 0.22 12.77 -0.18
CA THR A 73 0.27 11.37 -0.65
C THR A 73 0.24 10.39 0.53
N ILE A 74 0.33 9.10 0.23
CA ILE A 74 0.53 8.04 1.22
C ILE A 74 1.77 8.29 2.08
N GLY A 75 2.86 8.84 1.53
CA GLY A 75 4.06 9.18 2.28
C GLY A 75 3.77 10.16 3.43
N ARG A 76 2.92 11.15 3.19
CA ARG A 76 2.52 12.10 4.24
C ARG A 76 1.63 11.46 5.29
N VAL A 77 0.70 10.58 4.90
CA VAL A 77 -0.09 9.78 5.87
C VAL A 77 0.84 8.97 6.77
N MET A 78 1.83 8.30 6.19
CA MET A 78 2.79 7.47 6.94
C MET A 78 3.63 8.29 7.92
N LYS A 79 4.02 9.52 7.54
CA LYS A 79 4.73 10.44 8.43
C LYS A 79 3.88 10.85 9.64
N GLU A 80 2.59 11.13 9.45
CA GLU A 80 1.67 11.44 10.54
C GLU A 80 1.39 10.21 11.43
N VAL A 81 1.26 9.02 10.83
CA VAL A 81 1.17 7.74 11.57
C VAL A 81 2.39 7.56 12.48
N LYS A 82 3.60 7.75 11.95
CA LYS A 82 4.84 7.66 12.74
C LYS A 82 4.89 8.68 13.90
N GLY A 83 4.37 9.89 13.69
CA GLY A 83 4.32 10.92 14.72
C GLY A 83 3.33 10.61 15.85
N LYS A 84 2.30 9.79 15.58
CA LYS A 84 1.20 9.53 16.52
C LYS A 84 1.28 8.17 17.22
N TYR A 85 1.80 7.14 16.56
CA TYR A 85 1.82 5.77 17.09
C TYR A 85 3.26 5.27 17.30
N SER A 86 3.41 4.29 18.20
CA SER A 86 4.66 3.57 18.38
C SER A 86 4.85 2.60 17.22
N CYS A 87 5.52 3.03 16.17
CA CYS A 87 5.85 2.22 15.01
C CYS A 87 7.16 2.63 14.36
N HIS A 88 7.75 1.70 13.62
CA HIS A 88 8.77 2.02 12.62
C HIS A 88 8.14 2.05 11.22
N VAL A 89 8.67 2.89 10.35
CA VAL A 89 8.21 3.02 8.97
C VAL A 89 9.27 2.51 8.01
N MET A 90 8.84 1.68 7.05
CA MET A 90 9.65 1.16 5.96
C MET A 90 9.10 1.63 4.61
N ALA A 91 9.97 2.24 3.80
CA ALA A 91 9.68 2.58 2.41
C ALA A 91 10.21 1.49 1.46
N MET A 92 9.36 0.96 0.57
CA MET A 92 9.70 0.00 -0.48
C MET A 92 9.90 0.73 -1.80
N GLN A 93 11.14 1.06 -2.16
CA GLN A 93 11.43 1.99 -3.25
C GLN A 93 12.03 1.34 -4.49
N ALA A 94 11.42 1.59 -5.65
CA ALA A 94 11.97 1.19 -6.94
C ALA A 94 13.10 2.12 -7.42
N ALA A 95 13.01 3.44 -7.16
CA ALA A 95 13.87 4.47 -7.76
C ALA A 95 14.95 5.06 -6.82
N GLY A 96 15.26 4.40 -5.70
CA GLY A 96 16.41 4.68 -4.82
C GLY A 96 16.44 5.98 -4.00
N LYS A 97 15.54 6.94 -4.25
CA LYS A 97 15.45 8.20 -3.49
C LYS A 97 14.55 8.08 -2.27
N HIS A 98 15.14 8.01 -1.08
CA HIS A 98 14.43 7.90 0.17
C HIS A 98 14.49 9.19 1.00
N GLU A 99 13.58 9.31 1.96
CA GLU A 99 13.50 10.44 2.87
C GLU A 99 14.06 10.09 4.25
N ASP A 100 14.72 11.04 4.92
CA ASP A 100 15.37 10.79 6.22
C ASP A 100 14.39 10.54 7.39
N TRP A 101 13.08 10.71 7.17
CA TRP A 101 12.09 10.53 8.22
C TRP A 101 11.66 9.08 8.39
N VAL A 102 11.94 8.17 7.44
CA VAL A 102 11.64 6.73 7.60
C VAL A 102 12.71 6.04 8.45
N ASP A 103 12.40 4.86 9.01
CA ASP A 103 13.36 4.09 9.80
C ASP A 103 14.13 3.10 8.93
N HIS A 104 13.46 2.56 7.91
CA HIS A 104 13.98 1.55 7.02
C HIS A 104 13.64 1.88 5.57
N VAL A 105 14.54 1.51 4.66
CA VAL A 105 14.32 1.60 3.22
C VAL A 105 14.72 0.28 2.61
N PHE A 106 13.88 -0.27 1.75
CA PHE A 106 14.26 -1.37 0.88
C PHE A 106 14.29 -0.89 -0.57
N ILE A 107 15.43 -1.07 -1.23
CA ILE A 107 15.62 -0.68 -2.63
C ILE A 107 15.34 -1.91 -3.51
N CYS A 108 14.18 -1.87 -4.17
CA CYS A 108 13.58 -2.94 -4.96
C CYS A 108 14.26 -3.17 -6.34
N GLY A 109 15.04 -2.18 -6.80
CA GLY A 109 15.52 -2.06 -8.18
C GLY A 109 14.40 -1.67 -9.16
N GLU A 110 14.77 -0.95 -10.21
CA GLU A 110 13.80 -0.55 -11.23
C GLU A 110 13.47 -1.73 -12.15
N GLN A 111 12.19 -2.02 -12.29
CA GLN A 111 11.68 -2.92 -13.32
C GLN A 111 11.06 -2.08 -14.43
N TYR A 112 11.16 -2.54 -15.67
CA TYR A 112 10.67 -1.81 -16.82
C TYR A 112 9.75 -2.66 -17.70
N GLU A 113 8.79 -2.01 -18.35
CA GLU A 113 8.01 -2.58 -19.45
C GLU A 113 8.10 -1.69 -20.69
N THR A 114 8.04 -2.31 -21.87
CA THR A 114 7.91 -1.60 -23.14
C THR A 114 6.43 -1.45 -23.46
N VAL A 115 5.95 -0.21 -23.51
CA VAL A 115 4.58 0.12 -23.90
C VAL A 115 4.58 0.85 -25.24
N LYS A 116 3.56 0.58 -26.06
CA LYS A 116 3.29 1.36 -27.26
C LYS A 116 2.43 2.56 -26.89
N LYS A 117 2.91 3.76 -27.21
CA LYS A 117 2.18 5.02 -27.03
C LYS A 117 2.01 5.71 -28.37
N VAL A 118 0.89 6.40 -28.54
CA VAL A 118 0.71 7.30 -29.68
C VAL A 118 1.29 8.66 -29.32
N LYS A 119 2.31 9.10 -30.05
CA LYS A 119 2.90 10.43 -29.94
C LYS A 119 2.84 11.08 -31.31
N ASP A 120 2.20 12.24 -31.40
CA ASP A 120 2.02 12.99 -32.66
C ASP A 120 1.41 12.15 -33.79
N GLY A 121 0.48 11.25 -33.44
CA GLY A 121 -0.19 10.34 -34.38
C GLY A 121 0.60 9.10 -34.79
N GLN A 122 1.81 8.90 -34.27
CA GLN A 122 2.64 7.72 -34.54
C GLN A 122 2.77 6.81 -33.31
N GLU A 123 2.75 5.50 -33.52
CA GLU A 123 3.08 4.53 -32.48
C GLU A 123 4.59 4.55 -32.20
N VAL A 124 4.95 4.82 -30.95
CA VAL A 124 6.32 4.77 -30.44
C VAL A 124 6.40 3.80 -29.27
N GLU A 125 7.47 3.01 -29.24
CA GLU A 125 7.78 2.16 -28.09
C GLU A 125 8.51 2.98 -27.02
N VAL A 126 7.94 3.01 -25.82
CA VAL A 126 8.48 3.73 -24.67
C VAL A 126 8.75 2.74 -23.55
N LYS A 127 9.93 2.84 -22.95
CA LYS A 127 10.30 2.07 -21.76
C LYS A 127 9.77 2.79 -20.52
N GLU A 128 8.85 2.18 -19.80
CA GLU A 128 8.26 2.73 -18.58
C GLU A 128 8.68 1.94 -17.35
N ILE A 129 8.81 2.62 -16.20
CA ILE A 129 9.13 2.00 -14.92
C ILE A 129 7.85 1.38 -14.35
N LEU A 130 7.94 0.11 -13.96
CA LEU A 130 6.93 -0.61 -13.20
C LEU A 130 7.13 -0.36 -11.71
N TYR A 131 6.33 0.55 -11.15
CA TYR A 131 6.39 0.88 -9.72
C TYR A 131 5.69 -0.17 -8.83
N GLY A 132 4.60 -0.78 -9.33
CA GLY A 132 3.75 -1.72 -8.58
C GLY A 132 2.69 -2.34 -9.47
N GLY A 133 1.66 -2.92 -8.87
CA GLY A 133 0.53 -3.53 -9.58
C GLY A 133 0.80 -4.98 -9.99
N THR A 134 0.02 -5.46 -10.96
CA THR A 134 0.11 -6.85 -11.44
C THR A 134 0.28 -6.96 -12.95
N ARG A 135 0.99 -7.99 -13.41
CA ARG A 135 1.09 -8.37 -14.82
C ARG A 135 0.93 -9.88 -14.92
N ASN A 136 0.02 -10.33 -15.79
CA ASN A 136 -0.26 -11.76 -15.97
C ASN A 136 -0.56 -12.48 -14.65
N GLY A 137 -1.31 -11.83 -13.74
CA GLY A 137 -1.68 -12.37 -12.44
C GLY A 137 -0.54 -12.42 -11.41
N LYS A 138 0.61 -11.79 -11.67
CA LYS A 138 1.75 -11.73 -10.74
C LYS A 138 2.07 -10.29 -10.35
N PRO A 139 2.45 -10.00 -9.09
CA PRO A 139 2.88 -8.67 -8.70
C PRO A 139 4.20 -8.27 -9.41
N VAL A 140 4.35 -6.99 -9.73
CA VAL A 140 5.55 -6.42 -10.39
C VAL A 140 6.07 -5.20 -9.66
N GLY A 141 7.27 -4.71 -10.02
CA GLY A 141 7.85 -3.53 -9.38
C GLY A 141 8.13 -3.74 -7.90
N GLY A 142 7.77 -2.78 -7.05
CA GLY A 142 7.86 -2.93 -5.59
C GLY A 142 6.91 -3.99 -5.04
N ALA A 143 5.73 -4.18 -5.67
CA ALA A 143 4.70 -5.09 -5.21
C ALA A 143 5.14 -6.55 -5.15
N ARG A 144 6.10 -6.97 -5.99
CA ARG A 144 6.65 -8.34 -5.95
C ARG A 144 7.27 -8.72 -4.60
N PHE A 145 7.78 -7.73 -3.86
CA PHE A 145 8.44 -7.99 -2.59
C PHE A 145 7.46 -8.03 -1.43
N TYR A 146 6.49 -7.11 -1.38
CA TYR A 146 5.55 -7.04 -0.26
C TYR A 146 4.23 -7.80 -0.47
N MET A 147 3.97 -8.30 -1.69
CA MET A 147 2.81 -9.14 -2.01
C MET A 147 3.21 -10.57 -2.38
N GLY A 148 4.49 -10.92 -2.23
CA GLY A 148 5.01 -12.27 -2.45
C GLY A 148 4.60 -13.24 -1.34
N GLU A 149 4.86 -14.53 -1.56
CA GLU A 149 4.49 -15.61 -0.64
C GLU A 149 5.11 -15.44 0.75
N GLN A 150 6.30 -14.87 0.86
CA GLN A 150 6.96 -14.63 2.14
C GLN A 150 6.18 -13.60 2.97
N PHE A 151 5.66 -12.56 2.32
CA PHE A 151 4.91 -11.50 2.99
C PHE A 151 3.45 -11.88 3.23
N TYR A 152 2.78 -12.50 2.27
CA TYR A 152 1.36 -12.85 2.37
C TYR A 152 1.09 -14.27 2.87
N GLY A 153 2.11 -15.14 2.87
CA GLY A 153 1.99 -16.54 3.25
C GLY A 153 1.28 -17.35 2.18
N ARG A 154 0.59 -18.41 2.61
CA ARG A 154 -0.41 -19.14 1.81
C ARG A 154 -1.65 -19.30 2.69
N PRO A 155 -2.47 -18.24 2.86
CA PRO A 155 -3.55 -18.23 3.85
C PRO A 155 -4.57 -19.34 3.63
N LYS A 156 -4.85 -19.69 2.38
CA LYS A 156 -5.74 -20.81 1.99
C LYS A 156 -5.21 -22.18 2.44
N GLU A 157 -3.91 -22.28 2.69
CA GLU A 157 -3.23 -23.47 3.22
C GLU A 157 -2.88 -23.33 4.71
N GLY A 158 -3.34 -22.26 5.38
CA GLY A 158 -3.04 -21.98 6.78
C GLY A 158 -1.62 -21.48 7.06
N VAL A 159 -0.82 -21.18 6.03
CA VAL A 159 0.53 -20.64 6.19
C VAL A 159 0.44 -19.12 6.34
N LYS A 160 0.84 -18.60 7.49
CA LYS A 160 0.87 -17.16 7.75
C LYS A 160 2.08 -16.50 7.09
N GLY A 161 1.84 -15.36 6.47
CA GLY A 161 2.91 -14.48 5.98
C GLY A 161 3.41 -13.51 7.05
N LEU A 162 4.37 -12.68 6.67
CA LEU A 162 4.91 -11.61 7.51
C LEU A 162 3.95 -10.42 7.68
N ILE A 163 3.08 -10.15 6.70
CA ILE A 163 2.08 -9.08 6.76
C ILE A 163 0.87 -9.56 7.56
N THR A 164 0.54 -8.77 8.59
CA THR A 164 -0.60 -9.00 9.47
C THR A 164 -1.90 -8.43 8.86
N MET A 165 -1.80 -7.29 8.18
CA MET A 165 -2.94 -6.61 7.54
C MET A 165 -2.45 -5.65 6.45
N SER A 166 -3.17 -5.58 5.34
CA SER A 166 -3.01 -4.55 4.31
C SER A 166 -4.13 -3.51 4.40
N PHE A 167 -3.79 -2.24 4.54
CA PHE A 167 -4.71 -1.11 4.54
C PHE A 167 -4.75 -0.48 3.16
N PHE A 168 -5.93 -0.49 2.52
CA PHE A 168 -6.17 0.19 1.24
C PHE A 168 -6.94 1.48 1.48
N MET A 169 -6.26 2.62 1.37
CA MET A 169 -6.75 3.96 1.73
C MET A 169 -7.08 4.78 0.49
N GLY A 170 -8.25 4.55 -0.09
CA GLY A 170 -8.49 4.96 -1.48
C GLY A 170 -7.44 4.33 -2.39
N GLY A 171 -6.87 5.10 -3.33
CA GLY A 171 -5.81 4.65 -4.22
C GLY A 171 -6.19 4.70 -5.70
N GLY A 172 -5.19 4.54 -6.55
CA GLY A 172 -5.35 4.53 -8.01
C GLY A 172 -5.61 3.16 -8.60
N ALA A 173 -5.53 3.07 -9.93
CA ALA A 173 -5.68 1.81 -10.66
C ALA A 173 -4.69 0.73 -10.19
N ILE A 174 -3.42 1.09 -9.94
CA ILE A 174 -2.40 0.18 -9.41
C ILE A 174 -2.81 -0.37 -8.04
N ALA A 175 -3.26 0.50 -7.12
CA ALA A 175 -3.72 0.07 -5.81
C ALA A 175 -4.94 -0.86 -5.89
N ALA A 176 -5.83 -0.66 -6.86
CA ALA A 176 -6.97 -1.54 -7.10
C ALA A 176 -6.53 -2.91 -7.64
N GLU A 177 -5.52 -2.96 -8.52
CA GLU A 177 -4.90 -4.24 -8.95
C GLU A 177 -4.28 -4.98 -7.76
N GLU A 178 -3.55 -4.26 -6.92
CA GLU A 178 -2.91 -4.83 -5.72
C GLU A 178 -3.96 -5.32 -4.71
N MET A 179 -5.07 -4.60 -4.54
CA MET A 179 -6.19 -5.03 -3.72
C MET A 179 -6.85 -6.30 -4.27
N ALA A 180 -7.13 -6.33 -5.56
CA ALA A 180 -7.72 -7.50 -6.21
C ALA A 180 -6.82 -8.74 -6.07
N TYR A 181 -5.51 -8.57 -6.20
CA TYR A 181 -4.55 -9.63 -5.95
C TYR A 181 -4.55 -10.07 -4.49
N CYS A 182 -4.51 -9.12 -3.54
CA CYS A 182 -4.56 -9.40 -2.11
C CYS A 182 -5.79 -10.25 -1.74
N ASP A 183 -6.97 -9.87 -2.24
CA ASP A 183 -8.22 -10.61 -2.06
C ASP A 183 -8.17 -12.01 -2.70
N ALA A 184 -7.76 -12.10 -3.95
CA ALA A 184 -7.67 -13.37 -4.66
C ALA A 184 -6.68 -14.35 -4.00
N TYR A 185 -5.59 -13.82 -3.44
CA TYR A 185 -4.58 -14.57 -2.71
C TYR A 185 -5.05 -14.99 -1.30
N GLY A 186 -6.07 -14.33 -0.76
CA GLY A 186 -6.61 -14.56 0.58
C GLY A 186 -5.81 -13.90 1.69
N ALA A 187 -4.96 -12.92 1.35
CA ALA A 187 -4.20 -12.16 2.32
C ALA A 187 -5.11 -11.20 3.11
N PRO A 188 -4.85 -10.93 4.41
CA PRO A 188 -5.70 -10.05 5.20
C PRO A 188 -5.64 -8.61 4.69
N TRP A 189 -6.81 -8.03 4.43
CA TRP A 189 -6.91 -6.63 4.03
C TRP A 189 -8.09 -5.92 4.69
N THR A 190 -7.99 -4.60 4.76
CA THR A 190 -9.11 -3.72 5.11
C THR A 190 -9.13 -2.50 4.20
N TYR A 191 -10.34 -2.05 3.89
CA TYR A 191 -10.57 -0.84 3.11
C TYR A 191 -10.85 0.34 4.04
N VAL A 192 -10.13 1.44 3.81
CA VAL A 192 -10.28 2.69 4.55
C VAL A 192 -10.74 3.75 3.55
N PRO A 193 -12.01 4.20 3.60
CA PRO A 193 -12.53 5.12 2.60
C PRO A 193 -11.93 6.52 2.72
N CYS A 194 -10.98 6.85 1.86
CA CYS A 194 -10.38 8.17 1.79
C CYS A 194 -10.80 8.92 0.53
N LYS A 195 -11.14 10.19 0.68
CA LYS A 195 -11.46 11.06 -0.46
C LYS A 195 -10.18 11.53 -1.16
N ALA A 196 -10.24 11.57 -2.48
CA ALA A 196 -9.23 12.18 -3.34
C ALA A 196 -9.45 13.70 -3.43
N LYS A 197 -8.36 14.46 -3.40
CA LYS A 197 -8.37 15.91 -3.60
C LYS A 197 -8.75 16.27 -5.04
N ASN A 198 -8.29 15.47 -6.01
CA ASN A 198 -8.52 15.67 -7.42
C ASN A 198 -9.52 14.66 -8.00
N PHE A 199 -10.81 15.03 -8.04
CA PHE A 199 -11.87 14.20 -8.64
C PHE A 199 -11.54 13.78 -10.09
N ALA A 200 -11.00 14.69 -10.90
CA ALA A 200 -10.72 14.45 -12.32
C ALA A 200 -9.61 13.41 -12.55
N ALA A 201 -8.83 13.05 -11.52
CA ALA A 201 -7.80 12.01 -11.63
C ALA A 201 -8.38 10.65 -12.03
N TYR A 202 -9.61 10.35 -11.57
CA TYR A 202 -10.31 9.10 -11.77
C TYR A 202 -11.81 9.26 -12.06
N ASN A 203 -12.32 10.49 -12.19
CA ASN A 203 -13.75 10.80 -12.24
C ASN A 203 -14.52 10.22 -11.03
N SER A 204 -13.88 10.24 -9.87
CA SER A 204 -14.36 9.58 -8.65
C SER A 204 -13.75 10.25 -7.42
N PHE A 205 -14.57 10.49 -6.39
CA PHE A 205 -14.08 11.05 -5.12
C PHE A 205 -13.31 10.04 -4.27
N PHE A 206 -13.48 8.74 -4.49
CA PHE A 206 -12.82 7.71 -3.69
C PHE A 206 -11.88 6.80 -4.51
N GLY A 207 -11.90 6.96 -5.84
CA GLY A 207 -10.97 6.30 -6.76
C GLY A 207 -11.26 4.81 -7.02
N PRO A 208 -10.44 4.18 -7.88
CA PRO A 208 -10.67 2.80 -8.34
C PRO A 208 -10.74 1.73 -7.26
N VAL A 209 -10.04 1.91 -6.14
CA VAL A 209 -10.09 0.97 -5.00
C VAL A 209 -11.51 0.92 -4.41
N HIS A 210 -12.16 2.09 -4.26
CA HIS A 210 -13.53 2.15 -3.75
C HIS A 210 -14.52 1.44 -4.68
N GLU A 211 -14.41 1.72 -5.98
CA GLU A 211 -15.25 1.12 -7.01
C GLU A 211 -15.12 -0.41 -7.01
N TRP A 212 -13.88 -0.91 -6.84
CA TRP A 212 -13.63 -2.33 -6.68
C TRP A 212 -14.31 -2.90 -5.44
N VAL A 213 -14.18 -2.24 -4.28
CA VAL A 213 -14.81 -2.68 -3.02
C VAL A 213 -16.33 -2.72 -3.14
N VAL A 214 -16.96 -1.65 -3.64
CA VAL A 214 -18.41 -1.58 -3.81
C VAL A 214 -18.91 -2.73 -4.69
N LYS A 215 -18.22 -2.99 -5.80
CA LYS A 215 -18.54 -4.12 -6.69
C LYS A 215 -18.38 -5.46 -5.97
N ARG A 216 -17.25 -5.68 -5.28
CA ARG A 216 -16.96 -6.92 -4.57
C ARG A 216 -17.99 -7.25 -3.49
N VAL A 217 -18.46 -6.23 -2.79
CA VAL A 217 -19.49 -6.35 -1.75
C VAL A 217 -20.85 -6.70 -2.35
N ALA A 218 -21.21 -6.06 -3.47
CA ALA A 218 -22.44 -6.38 -4.19
C ALA A 218 -22.48 -7.83 -4.71
N GLU A 219 -21.32 -8.44 -4.97
CA GLU A 219 -21.18 -9.84 -5.39
C GLU A 219 -21.29 -10.87 -4.23
N GLY A 220 -21.47 -10.42 -2.98
CA GLY A 220 -21.74 -11.29 -1.83
C GLY A 220 -20.56 -12.13 -1.35
N ALA A 221 -19.33 -11.78 -1.75
CA ALA A 221 -18.16 -12.65 -1.61
C ALA A 221 -17.25 -12.34 -0.41
N GLY A 222 -17.72 -11.64 0.63
CA GLY A 222 -16.92 -11.45 1.84
C GLY A 222 -17.58 -10.56 2.90
N SER A 223 -17.39 -10.91 4.18
CA SER A 223 -17.71 -10.04 5.30
C SER A 223 -16.66 -8.93 5.38
N ILE A 224 -17.08 -7.68 5.20
CA ILE A 224 -16.23 -6.53 5.48
C ILE A 224 -16.14 -6.40 6.99
N ALA A 225 -15.04 -6.85 7.59
CA ALA A 225 -14.78 -6.55 8.99
C ALA A 225 -14.64 -5.02 9.12
N ALA A 226 -15.66 -4.38 9.69
CA ALA A 226 -15.72 -2.96 10.02
C ALA A 226 -15.91 -1.95 8.88
N ALA A 227 -16.72 -2.24 7.86
CA ALA A 227 -17.38 -1.17 7.12
C ALA A 227 -18.46 -0.52 8.01
N GLY A 228 -18.03 0.36 8.92
CA GLY A 228 -18.90 1.46 9.31
C GLY A 228 -19.24 2.24 8.05
N ASN A 229 -20.50 2.19 7.62
CA ASN A 229 -21.10 2.97 6.53
C ASN A 229 -20.15 3.23 5.35
N ILE A 230 -20.05 2.30 4.39
CA ILE A 230 -19.56 2.66 3.06
C ILE A 230 -20.46 3.82 2.59
N PRO A 231 -19.93 5.04 2.40
CA PRO A 231 -20.75 6.14 1.93
C PRO A 231 -21.25 5.77 0.54
N HIS A 232 -22.56 5.62 0.37
CA HIS A 232 -23.15 5.62 -0.96
C HIS A 232 -22.95 7.02 -1.53
N ALA A 233 -22.34 7.11 -2.72
CA ALA A 233 -22.12 8.34 -3.45
C ALA A 233 -23.45 9.08 -3.72
#